data_AF-A0A7C3TDV8-F1
#
_entry.id   AF-A0A7C3TDV8-F1
#
_cell.length_a   1.000
_cell.length_b   1.000
_cell.length_c   1.000
_cell.angle_alpha   90.00
_cell.angle_beta   90.00
_cell.angle_gamma   90.00
#
_symmetry.space_group_name_H-M   'P 1'
#
loop_
_entity.id
_entity.type
_entity.pdbx_description
1 polymer ?
#
loop_
_entity_poly.entity_id
_entity_poly.type
_entity_poly.pdbx_seq_one_letter_code
_entity_poly.pdbx_strand_id
1 'polypeptide(L)'
;MPIFFLFPLITGGALLLATLSGETLPELSVLSNPFIIAVGFIYIFFLGGPFQEEWGWRGYALDRLQARLNALASSLMLGVLWGAWHLPLFFIKGTIQSQTPIWGFMILILCGTILFTWLYNNTGGSILATMLFHAMNNLSFFIFPTLATALGGLYLLILNIVFVVAILIIYGPKTLVRETIK
;
A
#
# COMPACT_ATOMS: atom_id res chain seq x y z
N MET A 1 -4.64 -6.95 -13.52
CA MET A 1 -3.59 -5.98 -13.91
C MET A 1 -3.14 -5.08 -12.75
N PRO A 2 -4.01 -4.40 -11.96
CA PRO A 2 -3.53 -3.47 -10.92
C PRO A 2 -2.73 -4.14 -9.79
N ILE A 3 -3.01 -5.41 -9.49
CA ILE A 3 -2.37 -6.20 -8.41
C ILE A 3 -0.83 -6.11 -8.44
N PHE A 4 -0.23 -6.26 -9.62
CA PHE A 4 1.22 -6.36 -9.75
C PHE A 4 1.94 -5.07 -10.12
N PHE A 5 1.22 -4.04 -10.57
CA PHE A 5 1.86 -2.85 -11.17
C PHE A 5 1.56 -1.55 -10.44
N LEU A 6 0.47 -1.46 -9.67
CA LEU A 6 0.06 -0.19 -9.06
C LEU A 6 1.10 0.33 -8.05
N PHE A 7 1.54 -0.51 -7.11
CA PHE A 7 2.54 -0.08 -6.13
C PHE A 7 3.94 0.14 -6.73
N PRO A 8 4.46 -0.73 -7.63
CA PRO A 8 5.71 -0.43 -8.31
C PRO A 8 5.67 0.89 -9.08
N LEU A 9 4.53 1.20 -9.73
CA LEU A 9 4.33 2.47 -10.43
C LEU A 9 4.33 3.66 -9.47
N ILE A 10 3.61 3.56 -8.35
CA ILE A 10 3.53 4.63 -7.34
C ILE A 10 4.91 4.87 -6.70
N THR A 11 5.56 3.81 -6.20
CA THR A 11 6.80 3.92 -5.43
C THR A 11 8.00 4.25 -6.33
N GLY A 12 8.12 3.60 -7.49
CA GLY A 12 9.15 3.90 -8.48
C GLY A 12 8.94 5.27 -9.15
N GLY A 13 7.69 5.64 -9.41
CA GLY A 13 7.33 6.98 -9.92
C GLY A 13 7.68 8.09 -8.93
N ALA A 14 7.42 7.89 -7.64
CA ALA A 14 7.82 8.83 -6.60
C ALA A 14 9.34 9.02 -6.52
N LEU A 15 10.11 7.93 -6.62
CA LEU A 15 11.57 8.00 -6.66
C LEU A 15 12.07 8.73 -7.90
N LEU A 16 11.48 8.44 -9.06
CA LEU A 16 11.81 9.14 -10.31
C LEU A 16 11.55 10.64 -10.20
N LEU A 17 10.39 11.04 -9.65
CA LEU A 17 10.08 12.46 -9.43
C LEU A 17 11.08 13.12 -8.48
N ALA A 18 11.53 12.41 -7.44
CA ALA A 18 12.55 12.92 -6.52
C ALA A 18 13.88 13.17 -7.24
N THR A 19 14.33 12.21 -8.05
CA THR A 19 15.55 12.34 -8.86
C THR A 19 15.46 13.46 -9.89
N LEU A 20 14.33 13.57 -10.59
CA LEU A 20 14.08 14.66 -11.54
C LEU A 20 14.01 16.03 -10.85
N SER A 21 13.70 16.07 -9.56
CA SER A 21 13.68 17.29 -8.74
C SER A 21 15.02 17.62 -8.11
N GLY A 22 16.09 16.90 -8.48
CA GLY A 22 17.47 17.19 -8.10
C GLY A 22 18.03 16.34 -6.95
N GLU A 23 17.28 15.39 -6.39
CA GLU A 23 17.84 14.46 -5.41
C GLU A 23 18.72 13.39 -6.07
N THR A 24 19.73 12.92 -5.35
CA THR A 24 20.58 11.83 -5.83
C THR A 24 19.78 10.53 -5.91
N LEU A 25 19.81 9.85 -7.05
CA LEU A 25 19.22 8.53 -7.20
C LEU A 25 19.97 7.54 -6.29
N PRO A 26 19.30 6.89 -5.32
CA PRO A 26 19.92 5.85 -4.53
C PRO A 26 20.26 4.63 -5.39
N GLU A 27 21.20 3.82 -4.91
CA GLU A 27 21.59 2.60 -5.61
C GLU A 27 20.41 1.61 -5.71
N LEU A 28 20.08 1.17 -6.93
CA LEU A 28 19.05 0.17 -7.20
C LEU A 28 19.67 -1.23 -7.37
N SER A 29 20.55 -1.61 -6.45
CA SER A 29 21.35 -2.84 -6.53
C SER A 29 20.49 -4.10 -6.70
N VAL A 30 19.29 -4.11 -6.12
CA VAL A 30 18.29 -5.19 -6.24
C VAL A 30 17.92 -5.48 -7.70
N LEU A 31 17.87 -4.46 -8.58
CA LEU A 31 17.54 -4.64 -9.99
C LEU A 31 18.61 -5.39 -10.78
N SER A 32 19.86 -5.38 -10.31
CA SER A 32 20.96 -6.14 -10.94
C SER A 32 20.84 -7.65 -10.75
N ASN A 33 19.98 -8.11 -9.82
CA ASN A 33 19.81 -9.52 -9.51
C ASN A 33 18.32 -9.90 -9.43
N PRO A 34 17.68 -10.24 -10.56
CA PRO A 34 16.27 -10.63 -10.58
C PRO A 34 15.91 -11.82 -9.68
N PHE A 35 16.87 -12.70 -9.38
CA PHE A 35 16.66 -13.81 -8.46
C PHE A 35 16.41 -13.32 -7.02
N ILE A 36 17.09 -12.26 -6.58
CA ILE A 36 16.85 -11.69 -5.25
C ILE A 36 15.45 -11.08 -5.12
N ILE A 37 14.89 -10.56 -6.22
CA ILE A 37 13.52 -10.04 -6.25
C ILE A 37 12.53 -11.18 -6.07
N ALA A 38 12.74 -12.32 -6.74
CA ALA A 38 11.88 -13.49 -6.61
C ALA A 38 11.93 -14.08 -5.19
N VAL A 39 13.13 -14.25 -4.62
CA VAL A 39 13.31 -14.71 -3.24
C VAL A 39 12.71 -13.71 -2.25
N GLY A 40 12.95 -12.41 -2.45
CA GLY A 40 12.38 -11.33 -1.65
C GLY A 40 10.86 -11.33 -1.68
N PHE A 41 10.24 -11.55 -2.85
CA PHE A 41 8.78 -11.67 -2.96
C PHE A 41 8.24 -12.84 -2.14
N ILE A 42 8.84 -14.02 -2.25
CA ILE A 42 8.40 -15.21 -1.49
C ILE A 42 8.55 -14.96 0.01
N TYR A 43 9.69 -14.41 0.44
CA TYR A 43 9.93 -14.05 1.82
C TYR A 43 8.89 -13.04 2.33
N ILE A 44 8.68 -11.95 1.59
CA ILE A 44 7.71 -10.91 1.94
C ILE A 44 6.30 -11.48 2.01
N PHE A 45 5.90 -12.30 1.03
CA PHE A 45 4.57 -12.87 1.00
C PHE A 45 4.28 -13.70 2.26
N PHE A 46 5.18 -14.61 2.63
CA PHE A 46 4.97 -15.53 3.74
C PHE A 46 5.37 -15.00 5.11
N LEU A 47 6.32 -14.07 5.20
CA LEU A 47 6.94 -13.62 6.47
C LEU A 47 6.93 -12.11 6.66
N GLY A 48 6.57 -11.33 5.65
CA GLY A 48 6.64 -9.87 5.65
C GLY A 48 5.31 -9.15 5.88
N GLY A 49 4.29 -9.83 6.41
CA GLY A 49 2.97 -9.24 6.71
C GLY A 49 1.80 -9.78 5.87
N PRO A 50 1.87 -9.80 4.52
CA PRO A 50 0.74 -10.15 3.64
C PRO A 50 -0.03 -11.40 4.05
N PHE A 51 0.65 -12.54 4.20
CA PHE A 51 0.00 -13.79 4.54
C PHE A 51 -0.54 -13.79 5.98
N GLN A 52 0.13 -13.15 6.93
CA GLN A 52 -0.30 -13.12 8.34
C GLN A 52 -1.47 -12.15 8.58
N GLU A 53 -1.47 -11.03 7.88
CA GLU A 53 -2.31 -9.88 8.19
C GLU A 53 -3.63 -9.91 7.42
N GLU A 54 -3.61 -10.28 6.13
CA GLU A 54 -4.77 -10.10 5.25
C GLU A 54 -5.95 -11.01 5.63
N TRP A 55 -5.71 -12.16 6.28
CA TRP A 55 -6.77 -12.98 6.85
C TRP A 55 -7.60 -12.21 7.89
N GLY A 56 -6.95 -11.42 8.74
CA GLY A 56 -7.62 -10.63 9.77
C GLY A 56 -8.26 -9.37 9.18
N TRP A 57 -7.51 -8.60 8.39
CA TRP A 57 -7.98 -7.31 7.90
C TRP A 57 -9.06 -7.45 6.84
N ARG A 58 -8.80 -8.19 5.77
CA ARG A 58 -9.72 -8.31 4.62
C ARG A 58 -10.55 -9.59 4.69
N GLY A 59 -9.98 -10.66 5.26
CA GLY A 59 -10.70 -11.93 5.46
C GLY A 59 -11.70 -11.94 6.63
N TYR A 60 -11.64 -10.97 7.57
CA TYR A 60 -12.56 -10.93 8.70
C TYR A 60 -13.13 -9.53 9.00
N ALA A 61 -12.27 -8.53 9.19
CA ALA A 61 -12.71 -7.22 9.67
C ALA A 61 -13.46 -6.41 8.61
N LEU A 62 -12.90 -6.30 7.40
CA LEU A 62 -13.42 -5.41 6.36
C LEU A 62 -14.90 -5.67 6.03
N ASP A 63 -15.30 -6.92 5.80
CA ASP A 63 -16.70 -7.25 5.47
C ASP A 63 -17.67 -6.88 6.58
N ARG A 64 -17.27 -7.05 7.85
CA ARG A 64 -18.10 -6.65 9.00
C ARG A 64 -18.25 -5.15 9.11
N LEU A 65 -17.22 -4.39 8.71
CA LEU A 65 -17.31 -2.94 8.63
C LEU A 65 -18.22 -2.53 7.48
N GLN A 66 -18.05 -3.12 6.30
CA GLN A 66 -18.86 -2.83 5.11
C GLN A 66 -20.33 -3.25 5.27
N ALA A 67 -20.65 -4.18 6.18
CA ALA A 67 -22.03 -4.51 6.54
C ALA A 67 -22.76 -3.39 7.30
N ARG A 68 -22.04 -2.40 7.85
CA ARG A 68 -22.59 -1.31 8.67
C ARG A 68 -22.27 0.08 8.15
N LEU A 69 -21.18 0.20 7.40
CA LEU A 69 -20.64 1.44 6.86
C LEU A 69 -20.46 1.31 5.35
N ASN A 70 -20.33 2.43 4.65
CA ASN A 70 -19.92 2.40 3.25
C ASN A 70 -18.43 2.01 3.10
N ALA A 71 -18.00 1.72 1.87
CA ALA A 71 -16.64 1.25 1.59
C ALA A 71 -15.55 2.25 2.03
N LEU A 72 -15.75 3.55 1.80
CA LEU A 72 -14.80 4.58 2.25
C LEU A 72 -14.68 4.64 3.78
N ALA A 73 -15.80 4.74 4.49
CA ALA A 73 -15.81 4.81 5.96
C ALA A 73 -15.25 3.52 6.59
N SER A 74 -15.56 2.36 6.02
CA SER A 74 -14.97 1.06 6.41
C SER A 74 -13.45 1.07 6.23
N SER A 75 -12.97 1.60 5.10
CA SER A 75 -11.53 1.69 4.81
C SER A 75 -10.82 2.63 5.76
N LEU A 76 -11.40 3.79 6.07
CA LEU A 76 -10.81 4.74 7.01
C LEU A 76 -10.73 4.16 8.42
N MET A 77 -11.80 3.53 8.90
CA MET A 77 -11.80 2.91 10.23
C MET A 77 -10.83 1.74 10.30
N LEU A 78 -10.81 0.87 9.28
CA LEU A 78 -9.84 -0.23 9.21
C LEU A 78 -8.41 0.30 9.13
N GLY A 79 -8.16 1.38 8.39
CA GLY A 79 -6.84 1.99 8.26
C GLY A 79 -6.34 2.60 9.57
N VAL A 80 -7.22 3.20 10.39
CA VAL A 80 -6.84 3.64 11.75
C VAL A 80 -6.44 2.45 12.62
N LEU A 81 -7.23 1.36 12.61
CA LEU A 81 -6.93 0.15 13.39
C LEU A 81 -5.63 -0.51 12.93
N TRP A 82 -5.43 -0.61 11.62
CA TRP A 82 -4.22 -1.19 11.04
C TRP A 82 -2.99 -0.30 11.29
N GLY A 83 -3.13 1.02 11.22
CA GLY A 83 -2.08 1.97 11.59
C GLY A 83 -1.70 1.88 13.06
N ALA A 84 -2.69 1.76 13.95
CA ALA A 84 -2.47 1.57 15.38
C ALA A 84 -1.72 0.24 15.68
N TRP A 85 -2.03 -0.82 14.93
CA TRP A 85 -1.32 -2.11 15.05
C TRP A 85 0.18 -1.99 14.78
N HIS A 86 0.62 -1.03 13.95
CA HIS A 86 2.04 -0.80 13.65
C HIS A 86 2.78 0.07 14.67
N LEU A 87 2.09 0.68 15.64
CA LEU A 87 2.71 1.60 16.61
C LEU A 87 3.94 1.02 17.33
N PRO A 88 3.98 -0.26 17.74
CA PRO A 88 5.18 -0.84 18.35
C PRO A 88 6.44 -0.73 17.48
N LEU A 89 6.30 -0.79 16.15
CA LEU A 89 7.45 -0.73 15.25
C LEU A 89 8.19 0.61 15.29
N PHE A 90 7.51 1.70 15.66
CA PHE A 90 8.14 3.01 15.82
C PHE A 90 9.12 3.07 17.00
N PHE A 91 8.99 2.14 17.95
CA PHE A 91 9.88 2.04 19.11
C PHE A 91 10.98 0.98 18.95
N ILE A 92 11.01 0.26 17.81
CA ILE A 92 12.02 -0.76 17.51
C ILE A 92 13.06 -0.15 16.56
N LYS A 93 14.29 0.03 17.05
CA LYS A 93 15.39 0.59 16.25
C LYS A 93 15.68 -0.30 15.03
N GLY A 94 15.82 0.34 13.87
CA GLY A 94 16.19 -0.34 12.62
C GLY A 94 14.99 -0.70 11.73
N THR A 95 13.76 -0.50 12.19
CA THR A 95 12.57 -0.57 11.34
C THR A 95 12.46 0.69 10.47
N ILE A 96 11.76 0.58 9.33
CA ILE A 96 11.42 1.74 8.49
C ILE A 96 10.53 2.73 9.27
N GLN A 97 9.64 2.20 10.11
CA GLN A 97 8.71 2.99 10.94
C GLN A 97 9.47 3.87 11.94
N SER A 98 10.55 3.38 12.56
CA SER A 98 11.38 4.17 13.50
C SER A 98 12.06 5.40 12.86
N GLN A 99 12.11 5.45 11.53
CA GLN A 99 12.71 6.55 10.75
C GLN A 99 11.66 7.37 9.98
N THR A 100 10.39 6.98 10.05
CA THR A 100 9.30 7.61 9.31
C THR A 100 8.47 8.46 10.27
N PRO A 101 8.07 9.70 9.89
CA PRO A 101 7.13 10.46 10.71
C PRO A 101 5.77 9.74 10.82
N ILE A 102 5.26 9.57 12.04
CA ILE A 102 3.99 8.86 12.30
C ILE A 102 2.84 9.40 11.44
N TRP A 103 2.75 10.73 11.29
CA TRP A 103 1.69 11.35 10.50
C TRP A 103 1.74 10.94 9.01
N GLY A 104 2.93 10.87 8.41
CA GLY A 104 3.10 10.49 7.01
C GLY A 104 2.77 9.01 6.80
N PHE A 105 3.24 8.16 7.72
CA PHE A 105 2.89 6.75 7.74
C PHE A 105 1.39 6.51 7.86
N MET A 106 0.70 7.23 8.76
CA MET A 106 -0.75 7.10 8.93
C MET A 106 -1.53 7.49 7.67
N ILE A 107 -1.14 8.57 6.97
CA ILE A 107 -1.80 8.95 5.72
C ILE A 107 -1.59 7.87 4.65
N LEU A 108 -0.38 7.32 4.53
CA LEU A 108 -0.10 6.22 3.60
C LEU A 108 -0.91 4.97 3.92
N ILE A 109 -1.06 4.59 5.20
CA ILE A 109 -1.90 3.46 5.60
C ILE A 109 -3.37 3.71 5.29
N LEU A 110 -3.89 4.91 5.52
CA LEU A 110 -5.27 5.25 5.19
C LEU A 110 -5.50 5.17 3.67
N CYS A 111 -4.59 5.73 2.88
CA CYS A 111 -4.65 5.66 1.42
C CYS A 111 -4.58 4.19 0.95
N GLY A 112 -3.59 3.45 1.44
CA GLY A 112 -3.42 2.03 1.15
C GLY A 112 -4.66 1.22 1.49
N THR A 113 -5.28 1.46 2.65
CA THR A 113 -6.49 0.73 3.03
C THR A 113 -7.64 0.95 2.06
N ILE A 114 -7.82 2.16 1.53
CA ILE A 114 -8.81 2.46 0.48
C ILE A 114 -8.48 1.69 -0.81
N LEU A 115 -7.21 1.69 -1.25
CA LEU A 115 -6.76 0.95 -2.43
C LEU A 115 -6.99 -0.57 -2.29
N PHE A 116 -6.74 -1.11 -1.11
CA PHE A 116 -6.97 -2.52 -0.80
C PHE A 116 -8.47 -2.87 -0.79
N THR A 117 -9.31 -2.04 -0.18
CA THR A 117 -10.77 -2.25 -0.19
C THR A 117 -11.31 -2.17 -1.62
N TRP A 118 -10.84 -1.21 -2.42
CA TRP A 118 -11.17 -1.13 -3.84
C TRP A 118 -10.82 -2.42 -4.58
N LEU A 119 -9.60 -2.94 -4.43
CA LEU A 119 -9.20 -4.19 -5.06
C LEU A 119 -10.04 -5.38 -4.56
N TYR A 120 -10.23 -5.49 -3.24
CA TYR A 120 -11.00 -6.56 -2.62
C TYR A 120 -12.44 -6.61 -3.16
N ASN A 121 -13.12 -5.46 -3.20
CA ASN A 121 -14.49 -5.37 -3.69
C ASN A 121 -14.59 -5.70 -5.20
N ASN A 122 -13.63 -5.25 -6.02
CA ASN A 122 -13.63 -5.53 -7.48
C ASN A 122 -13.15 -6.95 -7.84
N THR A 123 -12.63 -7.71 -6.87
CA THR A 123 -12.23 -9.12 -7.07
C THR A 123 -13.23 -10.10 -6.46
N GLY A 124 -14.40 -9.63 -6.02
CA GLY A 124 -15.41 -10.45 -5.38
C GLY A 124 -15.00 -10.97 -3.99
N GLY A 125 -14.17 -10.21 -3.27
CA GLY A 125 -13.69 -10.57 -1.93
C GLY A 125 -12.48 -11.50 -1.92
N SER A 126 -11.63 -11.46 -2.94
CA SER A 126 -10.46 -12.34 -3.03
C SER A 126 -9.36 -11.94 -2.05
N ILE A 127 -9.21 -12.70 -0.96
CA ILE A 127 -8.13 -12.54 0.02
C ILE A 127 -6.77 -12.79 -0.62
N LEU A 128 -6.66 -13.77 -1.53
CA LEU A 128 -5.40 -14.02 -2.24
C LEU A 128 -4.99 -12.81 -3.09
N ALA A 129 -5.94 -12.14 -3.74
CA ALA A 129 -5.64 -10.93 -4.50
C ALA A 129 -5.13 -9.81 -3.59
N THR A 130 -5.67 -9.64 -2.39
CA THR A 130 -5.19 -8.63 -1.44
C THR A 130 -3.82 -9.01 -0.84
N MET A 131 -3.56 -10.29 -0.58
CA MET A 131 -2.22 -10.76 -0.18
C MET A 131 -1.16 -10.48 -1.24
N LEU A 132 -1.45 -10.79 -2.51
CA LEU A 132 -0.53 -10.50 -3.61
C LEU A 132 -0.30 -8.99 -3.75
N PHE A 133 -1.37 -8.19 -3.62
CA PHE A 133 -1.29 -6.74 -3.68
C PHE A 133 -0.47 -6.15 -2.52
N HIS A 134 -0.63 -6.68 -1.30
CA HIS A 134 0.19 -6.33 -0.13
C HIS A 134 1.65 -6.72 -0.35
N ALA A 135 1.91 -7.93 -0.83
CA ALA A 135 3.27 -8.37 -1.12
C ALA A 135 3.93 -7.45 -2.16
N MET A 136 3.19 -7.01 -3.17
CA MET A 136 3.69 -6.05 -4.16
C MET A 136 3.90 -4.64 -3.59
N ASN A 137 3.08 -4.17 -2.64
CA ASN A 137 3.35 -2.94 -1.89
C ASN A 137 4.71 -3.02 -1.19
N ASN A 138 4.91 -4.06 -0.39
CA ASN A 138 6.13 -4.22 0.42
C ASN A 138 7.36 -4.47 -0.47
N LEU A 139 7.21 -5.27 -1.53
CA LEU A 139 8.27 -5.50 -2.51
C LEU A 139 8.66 -4.21 -3.23
N SER A 140 7.72 -3.30 -3.48
CA SER A 140 8.03 -2.01 -4.13
C SER A 140 8.99 -1.16 -3.30
N PHE A 141 8.86 -1.17 -1.96
CA PHE A 141 9.83 -0.50 -1.08
C PHE A 141 11.18 -1.22 -1.00
N PHE A 142 11.19 -2.54 -1.20
CA PHE A 142 12.43 -3.31 -1.30
C PHE A 142 13.20 -3.01 -2.60
N ILE A 143 12.48 -2.83 -3.72
CA ILE A 143 13.07 -2.53 -5.02
C ILE A 143 13.45 -1.04 -5.14
N PHE A 144 12.56 -0.15 -4.69
CA PHE A 144 12.72 1.30 -4.82
C PHE A 144 12.89 1.91 -3.41
N PRO A 145 14.10 2.36 -3.06
CA PRO A 145 14.40 2.97 -1.75
C PRO A 145 13.87 4.42 -1.68
N THR A 146 12.59 4.63 -2.00
CA THR A 146 11.94 5.93 -2.10
C THR A 146 11.97 6.72 -0.79
N LEU A 147 11.94 6.03 0.35
CA LEU A 147 12.00 6.66 1.67
C LEU A 147 13.44 7.02 2.09
N ALA A 148 14.46 6.65 1.32
CA ALA A 148 15.83 7.07 1.55
C ALA A 148 16.08 8.53 1.09
N THR A 149 15.11 9.14 0.41
CA THR A 149 15.20 10.51 -0.10
C THR A 149 14.08 11.37 0.48
N ALA A 150 14.32 12.67 0.68
CA ALA A 150 13.36 13.54 1.37
C ALA A 150 12.14 13.84 0.49
N LEU A 151 12.38 14.18 -0.79
CA LEU A 151 11.32 14.40 -1.76
C LEU A 151 10.63 13.10 -2.18
N GLY A 152 11.30 11.96 -2.11
CA GLY A 152 10.73 10.65 -2.44
C GLY A 152 9.54 10.31 -1.54
N GLY A 153 9.68 10.51 -0.22
CA GLY A 153 8.57 10.34 0.72
C GLY A 153 7.39 11.30 0.46
N LEU A 154 7.67 12.54 0.07
CA LEU A 154 6.65 13.52 -0.30
C LEU A 154 5.90 13.13 -1.58
N TYR A 155 6.62 12.77 -2.65
CA TYR A 155 5.99 12.34 -3.91
C TYR A 155 5.22 11.04 -3.75
N LEU A 156 5.69 10.13 -2.90
CA LEU A 156 4.96 8.91 -2.56
C LEU A 156 3.60 9.22 -1.94
N LEU A 157 3.56 10.17 -0.99
CA LEU A 157 2.33 10.64 -0.37
C LEU A 157 1.38 11.25 -1.41
N ILE A 158 1.90 12.15 -2.24
CA ILE A 158 1.13 12.83 -3.29
C ILE A 158 0.54 11.82 -4.27
N LEU A 159 1.34 10.89 -4.78
CA LEU A 159 0.87 9.89 -5.75
C LEU A 159 -0.19 8.96 -5.15
N ASN A 160 -0.03 8.51 -3.90
CA ASN A 160 -1.06 7.71 -3.23
C ASN A 160 -2.39 8.48 -3.11
N ILE A 161 -2.34 9.76 -2.72
CA ILE A 161 -3.53 10.62 -2.62
C ILE A 161 -4.17 10.79 -4.00
N VAL A 162 -3.38 11.05 -5.04
CA VAL A 162 -3.88 11.19 -6.42
C VAL A 162 -4.59 9.91 -6.89
N PHE A 163 -4.01 8.74 -6.65
CA PHE A 163 -4.63 7.47 -7.01
C PHE A 163 -5.92 7.20 -6.22
N VAL A 164 -5.94 7.50 -4.92
CA VAL A 164 -7.15 7.38 -4.09
C VAL A 164 -8.25 8.31 -4.58
N VAL A 165 -7.93 9.58 -4.85
CA VAL A 165 -8.89 10.55 -5.39
C VAL A 165 -9.43 10.09 -6.75
N ALA A 166 -8.57 9.60 -7.64
CA ALA A 166 -8.99 9.06 -8.93
C ALA A 166 -9.95 7.86 -8.75
N ILE A 167 -9.64 6.93 -7.85
CA ILE A 167 -10.52 5.78 -7.56
C ILE A 167 -11.85 6.25 -6.98
N LEU A 168 -11.86 7.21 -6.06
CA LEU A 168 -13.09 7.74 -5.47
C LEU A 168 -13.97 8.43 -6.52
N ILE A 169 -13.38 9.13 -7.48
CA ILE A 169 -14.10 9.75 -8.59
C ILE A 169 -14.68 8.70 -9.55
N ILE A 170 -13.90 7.67 -9.89
CA ILE A 170 -14.29 6.67 -10.92
C ILE A 170 -15.25 5.61 -10.37
N TYR A 171 -15.03 5.15 -9.14
CA TYR A 171 -15.73 4.01 -8.53
C TYR A 171 -16.71 4.41 -7.42
N GLY A 172 -16.70 5.68 -7.03
CA GLY A 172 -17.58 6.20 -5.97
C GLY A 172 -17.18 5.74 -4.56
N PRO A 173 -17.45 6.55 -3.52
CA PRO A 173 -17.06 6.23 -2.14
C PRO A 173 -17.94 5.15 -1.49
N LYS A 174 -19.13 4.88 -2.04
CA LYS A 174 -20.14 4.02 -1.40
C LYS A 174 -19.72 2.56 -1.40
N THR A 175 -19.29 2.06 -2.55
CA THR A 175 -18.95 0.65 -2.77
C THR A 175 -17.53 0.45 -3.26
N LEU A 176 -16.88 1.49 -3.82
CA LEU A 176 -15.61 1.37 -4.54
C LEU A 176 -15.66 0.32 -5.67
N VAL A 177 -16.84 0.09 -6.25
CA VAL A 177 -17.04 -0.81 -7.39
C VAL A 177 -17.66 0.01 -8.52
N ARG A 178 -17.25 -0.26 -9.76
CA ARG A 178 -17.78 0.47 -10.92
C ARG A 178 -19.28 0.20 -11.01
N GLU A 179 -20.10 1.22 -10.85
CA GLU A 179 -21.52 1.10 -11.13
C GLU A 179 -21.66 0.85 -12.63
N THR A 180 -22.08 -0.37 -13.02
CA THR A 180 -22.57 -0.59 -14.37
C THR A 180 -23.82 0.24 -14.53
N ILE A 181 -23.76 1.27 -15.36
CA ILE A 181 -24.94 2.00 -15.83
C ILE A 181 -25.86 0.93 -16.45
N LYS A 182 -26.99 0.68 -15.79
CA LYS A 182 -28.08 -0.12 -16.34
C LYS A 182 -28.89 0.71 -17.30
#